data_AF-A0A414IPY6-F1
#
_entry.id   AF-A0A414IPY6-F1
#
_cell.length_a   1.000
_cell.length_b   1.000
_cell.length_c   1.000
_cell.angle_alpha   90.00
_cell.angle_beta   90.00
_cell.angle_gamma   90.00
#
_symmetry.space_group_name_H-M   'P 1'
#
loop_
_entity.id
_entity.type
_entity.pdbx_description
1 polymer ?
#
loop_
_entity_poly.entity_id
_entity_poly.type
_entity_poly.pdbx_seq_one_letter_code
_entity_poly.pdbx_strand_id
1 'polypeptide(L)'
;MGAGAGAQKITTDVTGNDTAGMVAGMVVSGVTAKGLNGIEAEANKLAKAPKGIDGVTEEAGKGLEGAAKGAESAAEDVGKVVESGSSSGKVWDYSKQFDGELANFNAGYEIKNVIKEDLYLVQFHSNAEVGSGRSLKYWTTFDAANRISTVDDYMNQMALLSNWGARDNVSIAKIPAGTKIKYAIGTAKEQVGAIESRPGGGLQILFEKFDDGWVLDTRPLP
;
A
#
# COMPACT_ATOMS: atom_id res chain seq x y z
N MET A 1 51.90 -21.79 -8.48
CA MET A 1 51.44 -20.42 -8.79
C MET A 1 50.37 -20.60 -9.85
N GLY A 2 49.12 -20.82 -9.47
CA GLY A 2 48.08 -19.81 -9.22
C GLY A 2 47.16 -19.80 -10.45
N ALA A 3 45.83 -19.75 -10.39
CA ALA A 3 44.83 -19.76 -9.34
C ALA A 3 43.53 -20.22 -10.05
N GLY A 4 42.73 -21.08 -9.43
CA GLY A 4 41.36 -21.32 -9.88
C GLY A 4 40.44 -20.23 -9.37
N ALA A 5 39.53 -19.75 -10.21
CA ALA A 5 38.29 -19.05 -9.86
C ALA A 5 37.55 -18.85 -11.19
N GLY A 6 36.31 -19.25 -11.38
CA GLY A 6 35.24 -19.61 -10.48
C GLY A 6 33.99 -19.26 -11.28
N ALA A 7 33.21 -20.28 -11.66
CA ALA A 7 31.99 -20.07 -12.43
C ALA A 7 31.11 -19.07 -11.70
N GLN A 8 30.89 -17.90 -12.29
CA GLN A 8 29.90 -16.94 -11.80
C GLN A 8 28.53 -17.56 -12.08
N LYS A 9 27.97 -18.19 -11.05
CA LYS A 9 26.58 -18.61 -11.00
C LYS A 9 25.74 -17.35 -11.13
N ILE A 10 25.19 -17.12 -12.32
CA ILE A 10 24.10 -16.16 -12.55
C ILE A 10 22.91 -16.70 -11.76
N THR A 11 22.82 -16.33 -10.49
CA THR A 11 21.60 -16.50 -9.72
C THR A 11 20.67 -15.42 -10.23
N THR A 12 19.64 -15.83 -10.95
CA THR A 12 18.46 -15.02 -11.25
C THR A 12 18.01 -14.35 -9.96
N ASP A 13 18.22 -13.04 -9.89
CA ASP A 13 17.69 -12.20 -8.83
C ASP A 13 16.17 -12.14 -9.04
N VAL A 14 15.42 -12.89 -8.22
CA VAL A 14 13.94 -12.92 -8.24
C VAL A 14 13.39 -12.17 -7.02
N THR A 15 14.14 -11.21 -6.49
CA THR A 15 13.63 -10.27 -5.48
C THR A 15 13.07 -9.04 -6.17
N GLY A 16 12.01 -9.28 -6.95
CA GLY A 16 11.24 -8.25 -7.64
C GLY A 16 10.46 -7.39 -6.65
N ASN A 17 11.17 -6.40 -6.08
CA ASN A 17 10.48 -5.21 -5.57
C ASN A 17 10.23 -4.18 -6.67
N ASP A 18 10.67 -4.44 -7.90
CA ASP A 18 10.12 -3.90 -9.14
C ASP A 18 10.38 -4.89 -10.28
N THR A 19 9.36 -5.61 -10.77
CA THR A 19 9.43 -6.30 -12.07
C THR A 19 8.07 -6.23 -12.77
N ALA A 20 7.79 -5.08 -13.35
CA ALA A 20 7.48 -5.06 -14.77
C ALA A 20 8.27 -3.90 -15.39
N GLY A 21 9.13 -4.22 -16.36
CA GLY A 21 9.72 -3.22 -17.25
C GLY A 21 11.18 -2.89 -16.95
N MET A 22 12.08 -3.70 -17.51
CA MET A 22 13.22 -3.14 -18.21
C MET A 22 12.70 -2.04 -19.16
N VAL A 23 12.82 -0.75 -18.80
CA VAL A 23 12.88 0.35 -19.76
C VAL A 23 13.88 1.38 -19.23
N ALA A 24 14.90 1.63 -20.05
CA ALA A 24 15.94 2.62 -19.82
C ALA A 24 15.36 4.04 -19.68
N GLY A 25 15.81 4.77 -18.66
CA GLY A 25 15.43 6.17 -18.46
C GLY A 25 15.95 6.71 -17.14
N MET A 26 17.27 6.90 -17.05
CA MET A 26 17.89 7.64 -15.96
C MET A 26 17.29 9.06 -15.89
N VAL A 27 16.54 9.35 -14.83
CA VAL A 27 16.24 10.72 -14.40
C VAL A 27 16.45 10.78 -12.89
N VAL A 28 17.60 11.32 -12.47
CA VAL A 28 17.82 11.78 -11.10
C VAL A 28 17.03 13.06 -10.93
N SER A 29 15.82 12.99 -10.37
CA SER A 29 15.09 14.20 -9.95
C SER A 29 15.36 14.45 -8.46
N GLY A 30 16.16 15.48 -8.19
CA GLY A 30 16.39 16.03 -6.85
C GLY A 30 15.17 16.78 -6.31
N VAL A 31 14.03 16.09 -6.19
CA VAL A 31 12.80 16.68 -5.67
C VAL A 31 12.92 16.83 -4.15
N THR A 32 12.85 18.07 -3.68
CA THR A 32 12.82 18.38 -2.24
C THR A 32 11.41 18.13 -1.74
N ALA A 33 11.20 17.08 -0.93
CA ALA A 33 9.88 16.65 -0.48
C ALA A 33 9.30 17.51 0.65
N LYS A 34 9.09 18.81 0.40
CA LYS A 34 8.31 19.68 1.30
C LYS A 34 6.87 19.20 1.49
N GLY A 35 6.41 18.18 0.77
CA GLY A 35 5.06 17.60 0.83
C GLY A 35 4.84 16.40 1.74
N LEU A 36 5.86 15.85 2.41
CA LEU A 36 5.66 14.72 3.34
C LEU A 36 5.02 15.17 4.68
N ASN A 37 5.29 16.41 5.09
CA ASN A 37 4.64 17.04 6.25
C ASN A 37 3.21 17.47 5.88
N GLY A 38 2.22 16.59 6.09
CA GLY A 38 0.80 16.92 5.86
C GLY A 38 -0.07 15.72 5.51
N ILE A 39 0.53 14.57 5.13
CA ILE A 39 -0.17 13.33 4.82
C ILE A 39 -1.08 12.89 5.98
N GLU A 40 -0.63 13.06 7.23
CA GLU A 40 -1.41 12.75 8.43
C GLU A 40 -2.68 13.58 8.57
N ALA A 41 -2.62 14.89 8.30
CA ALA A 41 -3.77 15.79 8.43
C ALA A 41 -4.82 15.51 7.35
N GLU A 42 -4.37 15.11 6.17
CA GLU A 42 -5.25 14.75 5.06
C GLU A 42 -5.82 13.34 5.21
N ALA A 43 -5.02 12.38 5.65
CA ALA A 43 -5.47 11.04 5.95
C ALA A 43 -6.44 11.01 7.14
N ASN A 44 -6.21 11.80 8.20
CA ASN A 44 -7.17 11.94 9.29
C ASN A 44 -8.46 12.65 8.86
N LYS A 45 -8.41 13.54 7.86
CA LYS A 45 -9.62 14.11 7.24
C LYS A 45 -10.37 13.06 6.41
N LEU A 46 -9.66 12.30 5.58
CA LEU A 46 -10.21 11.23 4.74
C LEU A 46 -10.79 10.07 5.58
N ALA A 47 -10.15 9.71 6.68
CA ALA A 47 -10.63 8.69 7.61
C ALA A 47 -11.91 9.10 8.37
N LYS A 48 -12.18 10.41 8.47
CA LYS A 48 -13.36 10.99 9.13
C LYS A 48 -14.42 11.47 8.14
N ALA A 49 -14.12 11.52 6.85
CA ALA A 49 -15.08 11.95 5.84
C ALA A 49 -16.18 10.88 5.70
N PRO A 50 -17.47 11.24 5.87
CA PRO A 50 -18.54 10.33 5.48
C PRO A 50 -18.41 10.07 3.98
N LYS A 51 -18.45 8.79 3.57
CA LYS A 51 -18.43 8.43 2.16
C LYS A 51 -19.61 9.12 1.48
N GLY A 52 -19.32 10.09 0.61
CA GLY A 52 -20.32 10.75 -0.20
C GLY A 52 -21.02 9.71 -1.06
N ILE A 53 -22.33 9.62 -0.92
CA ILE A 53 -23.19 9.02 -1.94
C ILE A 53 -23.13 9.93 -3.16
N ASP A 54 -22.25 9.63 -4.11
CA ASP A 54 -22.30 10.26 -5.42
C ASP A 54 -23.57 9.80 -6.14
N GLY A 55 -24.58 10.67 -6.05
CA GLY A 55 -25.87 10.53 -6.70
C GLY A 55 -26.46 11.91 -6.96
N VAL A 56 -25.69 12.79 -7.61
CA VAL A 56 -26.27 13.97 -8.25
C VAL A 56 -26.98 13.49 -9.51
N THR A 57 -28.30 13.47 -9.48
CA THR A 57 -29.09 13.77 -10.67
C THR A 57 -30.15 14.77 -10.25
N GLU A 58 -30.12 15.92 -10.92
CA GLU A 58 -30.91 17.11 -10.66
C GLU A 58 -32.42 16.84 -10.64
N GLU A 59 -33.10 17.61 -9.79
CA GLU A 59 -34.55 17.78 -9.80
C GLU A 59 -35.03 18.36 -11.14
N ALA A 60 -35.94 17.65 -11.80
CA ALA A 60 -36.88 18.24 -12.73
C ALA A 60 -38.26 17.57 -12.61
N GLY A 61 -39.21 18.31 -12.02
CA GLY A 61 -40.60 18.31 -12.50
C GLY A 61 -41.63 17.44 -11.78
N LYS A 62 -42.36 18.09 -10.86
CA LYS A 62 -43.82 17.98 -10.61
C LYS A 62 -44.54 16.64 -10.79
N GLY A 63 -45.16 16.19 -9.69
CA GLY A 63 -46.34 15.33 -9.71
C GLY A 63 -46.90 15.09 -8.31
N LEU A 64 -47.95 15.83 -7.94
CA LEU A 64 -48.86 15.44 -6.86
C LEU A 64 -49.45 14.06 -7.19
N GLU A 65 -49.60 13.17 -6.20
CA GLU A 65 -50.87 12.52 -5.80
C GLU A 65 -50.59 11.41 -4.78
N GLY A 66 -51.53 11.18 -3.85
CA GLY A 66 -51.77 9.81 -3.35
C GLY A 66 -51.46 9.54 -1.88
N ALA A 67 -52.48 9.72 -1.05
CA ALA A 67 -52.56 9.22 0.32
C ALA A 67 -52.49 7.69 0.44
N ALA A 68 -51.95 7.18 1.55
CA ALA A 68 -52.56 6.08 2.31
C ALA A 68 -51.85 5.87 3.67
N LYS A 69 -52.68 5.66 4.69
CA LYS A 69 -52.33 5.32 6.08
C LYS A 69 -52.10 3.81 6.25
N GLY A 70 -51.45 3.43 7.34
CA GLY A 70 -51.45 2.09 7.95
C GLY A 70 -50.10 1.39 7.80
N ALA A 71 -49.56 0.62 8.74
CA ALA A 71 -50.03 0.14 10.03
C ALA A 71 -48.82 -0.30 10.85
N GLU A 72 -49.02 -0.41 12.16
CA GLU A 72 -48.13 -0.90 13.19
C GLU A 72 -47.91 -2.43 13.09
N SER A 73 -46.66 -2.91 13.24
CA SER A 73 -46.37 -4.16 13.96
C SER A 73 -44.89 -4.31 14.30
N ALA A 74 -44.62 -4.61 15.57
CA ALA A 74 -43.35 -5.09 16.10
C ALA A 74 -43.01 -6.50 15.60
N ALA A 75 -41.71 -6.78 15.42
CA ALA A 75 -41.10 -8.08 15.68
C ALA A 75 -39.57 -7.92 15.73
N GLU A 76 -38.98 -8.32 16.86
CA GLU A 76 -37.55 -8.54 17.04
C GLU A 76 -37.10 -9.72 16.19
N ASP A 77 -35.99 -9.62 15.44
CA ASP A 77 -35.08 -10.76 15.28
C ASP A 77 -33.70 -10.41 14.69
N VAL A 78 -32.70 -11.06 15.29
CA VAL A 78 -31.32 -11.38 14.87
C VAL A 78 -30.44 -10.30 14.20
N GLY A 79 -29.43 -9.87 14.95
CA GLY A 79 -28.02 -10.02 14.54
C GLY A 79 -27.65 -9.45 13.17
N LYS A 80 -27.86 -8.14 12.97
CA LYS A 80 -27.24 -7.41 11.87
C LYS A 80 -25.72 -7.35 12.12
N VAL A 81 -25.00 -8.33 11.58
CA VAL A 81 -23.60 -8.16 11.23
C VAL A 81 -23.53 -6.89 10.41
N VAL A 82 -22.88 -5.87 10.94
CA VAL A 82 -22.57 -4.67 10.18
C VAL A 82 -21.51 -5.10 9.17
N GLU A 83 -21.95 -5.60 8.01
CA GLU A 83 -21.16 -5.50 6.78
C GLU A 83 -20.98 -4.01 6.53
N SER A 84 -19.92 -3.45 7.13
CA SER A 84 -19.45 -2.12 6.82
C SER A 84 -19.07 -2.13 5.35
N GLY A 85 -19.94 -1.53 4.53
CA GLY A 85 -19.85 -1.36 3.08
C GLY A 85 -18.57 -1.84 2.43
N SER A 86 -18.63 -3.08 1.92
CA SER A 86 -17.64 -3.61 0.98
C SER A 86 -17.68 -2.73 -0.27
N SER A 87 -16.76 -1.76 -0.37
CA SER A 87 -16.38 -1.23 -1.68
C SER A 87 -15.89 -2.43 -2.48
N SER A 88 -16.47 -2.65 -3.66
CA SER A 88 -16.13 -3.76 -4.55
C SER A 88 -14.74 -3.55 -5.17
N GLY A 89 -13.70 -3.64 -4.34
CA GLY A 89 -12.30 -3.58 -4.76
C GLY A 89 -11.84 -4.93 -5.32
N LYS A 90 -10.82 -4.88 -6.18
CA LYS A 90 -10.13 -6.07 -6.66
C LYS A 90 -9.15 -6.52 -5.58
N VAL A 91 -9.27 -7.80 -5.22
CA VAL A 91 -8.30 -8.46 -4.34
C VAL A 91 -7.10 -8.94 -5.15
N TRP A 92 -5.93 -8.40 -4.83
CA TRP A 92 -4.64 -8.80 -5.38
C TRP A 92 -4.04 -9.92 -4.55
N ASP A 93 -3.69 -11.05 -5.18
CA ASP A 93 -3.17 -12.25 -4.51
C ASP A 93 -1.67 -12.41 -4.75
N TYR A 94 -0.88 -12.28 -3.69
CA TYR A 94 0.58 -12.41 -3.67
C TYR A 94 1.04 -13.67 -2.93
N SER A 95 0.14 -14.61 -2.63
CA SER A 95 0.45 -15.82 -1.83
C SER A 95 1.63 -16.62 -2.33
N LYS A 96 1.77 -16.76 -3.66
CA LYS A 96 2.88 -17.48 -4.29
C LYS A 96 4.24 -16.81 -4.08
N GLN A 97 4.26 -15.50 -3.83
CA GLN A 97 5.47 -14.71 -3.65
C GLN A 97 5.79 -14.50 -2.18
N PHE A 98 4.76 -14.45 -1.31
CA PHE A 98 4.86 -14.02 0.08
C PHE A 98 6.08 -14.60 0.83
N ASP A 99 6.27 -15.92 0.83
CA ASP A 99 7.37 -16.53 1.59
C ASP A 99 8.76 -16.18 1.01
N GLY A 100 8.86 -15.99 -0.32
CA GLY A 100 10.10 -15.54 -0.97
C GLY A 100 10.41 -14.08 -0.66
N GLU A 101 9.38 -13.24 -0.56
CA GLU A 101 9.49 -11.82 -0.23
C GLU A 101 9.98 -11.58 1.22
N LEU A 102 9.84 -12.57 2.12
CA LEU A 102 10.40 -12.50 3.48
C LEU A 102 11.93 -12.38 3.49
N ALA A 103 12.63 -12.76 2.40
CA ALA A 103 14.07 -12.58 2.28
C ALA A 103 14.51 -11.10 2.28
N ASN A 104 13.56 -10.18 2.00
CA ASN A 104 13.77 -8.74 2.01
C ASN A 104 13.63 -8.12 3.41
N PHE A 105 13.40 -8.92 4.45
CA PHE A 105 13.31 -8.46 5.83
C PHE A 105 14.57 -8.82 6.62
N ASN A 106 14.94 -7.97 7.56
CA ASN A 106 15.88 -8.36 8.60
C ASN A 106 15.28 -9.45 9.49
N ALA A 107 16.16 -10.18 10.20
CA ALA A 107 15.71 -11.13 11.21
C ALA A 107 14.85 -10.42 12.28
N GLY A 108 13.85 -11.15 12.81
CA GLY A 108 12.93 -10.61 13.82
C GLY A 108 11.62 -10.03 13.27
N TYR A 109 11.31 -10.22 11.98
CA TYR A 109 9.96 -9.95 11.48
C TYR A 109 8.93 -10.87 12.14
N GLU A 110 7.70 -10.38 12.26
CA GLU A 110 6.56 -11.12 12.80
C GLU A 110 5.56 -11.42 11.69
N ILE A 111 5.04 -12.64 11.64
CA ILE A 111 3.89 -12.99 10.80
C ILE A 111 2.62 -12.94 11.64
N LYS A 112 1.62 -12.20 11.14
CA LYS A 112 0.32 -11.99 11.77
C LYS A 112 -0.78 -12.40 10.80
N ASN A 113 -1.94 -12.77 11.34
CA ASN A 113 -3.09 -13.27 10.57
C ASN A 113 -4.37 -12.45 10.76
N VAL A 114 -4.35 -11.47 11.67
CA VAL A 114 -5.49 -10.61 11.99
C VAL A 114 -4.98 -9.21 12.31
N ILE A 115 -5.60 -8.21 11.70
CA ILE A 115 -5.40 -6.80 12.01
C ILE A 115 -6.13 -6.50 13.32
N LYS A 116 -5.39 -6.26 14.40
CA LYS A 116 -5.99 -6.06 15.73
C LYS A 116 -6.63 -4.68 15.93
N GLU A 117 -6.08 -3.68 15.26
CA GLU A 117 -6.47 -2.27 15.33
C GLU A 117 -6.47 -1.69 13.92
N ASP A 118 -7.24 -0.64 13.68
CA ASP A 118 -7.27 0.04 12.38
C ASP A 118 -5.85 0.39 11.93
N LEU A 119 -5.45 -0.14 10.78
CA LEU A 119 -4.10 0.00 10.26
C LEU A 119 -4.08 1.02 9.14
N TYR A 120 -3.37 2.13 9.35
CA TYR A 120 -3.17 3.18 8.36
C TYR A 120 -1.80 3.02 7.70
N LEU A 121 -1.82 2.99 6.37
CA LEU A 121 -0.68 2.58 5.55
C LEU A 121 -0.34 3.65 4.52
N VAL A 122 0.96 3.86 4.32
CA VAL A 122 1.52 4.66 3.23
C VAL A 122 2.36 3.77 2.32
N GLN A 123 2.23 3.97 1.02
CA GLN A 123 3.11 3.40 0.02
C GLN A 123 3.57 4.52 -0.92
N PHE A 124 4.88 4.68 -1.09
CA PHE A 124 5.42 5.48 -2.19
C PHE A 124 5.80 4.57 -3.35
N HIS A 125 5.43 4.97 -4.56
CA HIS A 125 5.53 4.15 -5.77
C HIS A 125 5.73 5.02 -7.00
N SER A 126 6.03 4.40 -8.14
CA SER A 126 6.04 5.07 -9.45
C SER A 126 4.61 5.31 -9.95
N ASN A 127 4.43 6.10 -11.00
CA ASN A 127 3.11 6.26 -11.65
C ASN A 127 2.57 5.00 -12.37
N ALA A 128 3.22 3.84 -12.24
CA ALA A 128 2.78 2.59 -12.85
C ALA A 128 1.44 2.09 -12.27
N GLU A 129 0.64 1.44 -13.11
CA GLU A 129 -0.63 0.84 -12.71
C GLU A 129 -0.41 -0.42 -11.85
N VAL A 130 -1.32 -0.64 -10.89
CA VAL A 130 -1.29 -1.86 -10.07
C VAL A 130 -1.47 -3.07 -10.98
N GLY A 131 -0.58 -4.07 -10.83
CA GLY A 131 -0.54 -5.26 -11.67
C GLY A 131 0.32 -5.12 -12.93
N SER A 132 0.74 -3.89 -13.26
CA SER A 132 1.55 -3.57 -14.44
C SER A 132 2.80 -2.80 -14.00
N GLY A 133 3.63 -3.43 -13.16
CA GLY A 133 4.87 -2.85 -12.64
C GLY A 133 4.75 -2.26 -11.24
N ARG A 134 3.53 -2.00 -10.75
CA ARG A 134 3.26 -1.65 -9.36
C ARG A 134 2.55 -2.79 -8.63
N SER A 135 2.90 -3.00 -7.36
CA SER A 135 2.19 -3.94 -6.47
C SER A 135 1.67 -3.23 -5.22
N LEU A 136 0.65 -3.82 -4.58
CA LEU A 136 0.11 -3.38 -3.28
C LEU A 136 0.56 -4.30 -2.13
N LYS A 137 1.62 -5.09 -2.34
CA LYS A 137 2.10 -6.05 -1.33
C LYS A 137 2.88 -5.37 -0.20
N TYR A 138 3.59 -4.27 -0.50
CA TYR A 138 4.46 -3.57 0.47
C TYR A 138 3.93 -2.21 0.90
N TRP A 139 3.96 -1.96 2.20
CA TRP A 139 3.53 -0.72 2.83
C TRP A 139 4.40 -0.37 4.03
N THR A 140 4.29 0.88 4.50
CA THR A 140 4.78 1.29 5.82
C THR A 140 3.65 1.97 6.61
N THR A 141 3.87 2.27 7.89
CA THR A 141 2.89 2.99 8.72
C THR A 141 3.03 4.50 8.56
N PHE A 142 2.02 5.25 9.00
CA PHE A 142 2.07 6.71 9.04
C PHE A 142 3.23 7.21 9.91
N ASP A 143 3.36 6.68 11.14
CA ASP A 143 4.44 7.05 12.06
C ASP A 143 5.84 6.87 11.44
N ALA A 144 6.02 5.83 10.63
CA ALA A 144 7.28 5.60 9.93
C ALA A 144 7.43 6.58 8.75
N ALA A 145 6.41 6.72 7.91
CA ALA A 145 6.42 7.63 6.76
C ALA A 145 6.64 9.10 7.16
N ASN A 146 6.08 9.55 8.28
CA ASN A 146 6.19 10.94 8.74
C ASN A 146 7.57 11.29 9.31
N ARG A 147 8.43 10.29 9.55
CA ARG A 147 9.83 10.51 9.92
C ARG A 147 10.75 10.66 8.70
N ILE A 148 10.20 10.54 7.51
CA ILE A 148 10.94 10.58 6.26
C ILE A 148 10.75 11.96 5.64
N SER A 149 11.87 12.59 5.28
CA SER A 149 11.87 13.98 4.80
C SER A 149 12.11 14.11 3.29
N THR A 150 12.60 13.06 2.65
CA THR A 150 12.87 13.03 1.21
C THR A 150 12.55 11.67 0.59
N VAL A 151 12.36 11.66 -0.73
CA VAL A 151 12.21 10.40 -1.48
C VAL A 151 13.46 9.52 -1.32
N ASP A 152 14.66 10.12 -1.29
CA ASP A 152 15.89 9.36 -1.10
C ASP A 152 15.97 8.72 0.30
N ASP A 153 15.54 9.43 1.34
CA ASP A 153 15.43 8.87 2.69
C ASP A 153 14.45 7.69 2.74
N TYR A 154 13.31 7.80 2.04
CA TYR A 154 12.36 6.70 1.92
C TYR A 154 13.02 5.49 1.27
N MET A 155 13.71 5.70 0.15
CA MET A 155 14.39 4.65 -0.59
C MET A 155 15.51 4.01 0.25
N ASN A 156 16.26 4.80 1.03
CA ASN A 156 17.25 4.30 1.96
C ASN A 156 16.61 3.42 3.04
N GLN A 157 15.54 3.89 3.68
CA GLN A 157 14.86 3.16 4.75
C GLN A 157 14.19 1.87 4.27
N MET A 158 13.58 1.88 3.10
CA MET A 158 12.90 0.71 2.52
C MET A 158 13.82 -0.17 1.67
N ALA A 159 15.12 0.15 1.61
CA ALA A 159 16.11 -0.55 0.80
C ALA A 159 15.74 -0.65 -0.69
N LEU A 160 15.29 0.45 -1.30
CA LEU A 160 14.81 0.48 -2.68
C LEU A 160 15.90 1.05 -3.59
N LEU A 161 16.44 0.20 -4.48
CA LEU A 161 17.42 0.65 -5.46
C LEU A 161 16.77 1.63 -6.46
N SER A 162 17.54 2.61 -6.92
CA SER A 162 17.08 3.67 -7.81
C SER A 162 16.63 3.14 -9.18
N ASN A 163 17.25 2.06 -9.64
CA ASN A 163 16.91 1.40 -10.90
C ASN A 163 15.62 0.56 -10.84
N TRP A 164 15.03 0.39 -9.66
CA TRP A 164 13.81 -0.37 -9.49
C TRP A 164 12.58 0.48 -9.83
N GLY A 165 12.63 1.79 -9.57
CA GLY A 165 11.67 2.72 -10.16
C GLY A 165 11.60 4.03 -9.41
N ALA A 166 10.95 5.01 -10.03
CA ALA A 166 10.65 6.28 -9.37
C ALA A 166 9.73 6.08 -8.16
N ARG A 167 9.75 7.05 -7.25
CA ARG A 167 8.86 7.15 -6.09
C ARG A 167 8.24 8.53 -6.09
N ASP A 168 7.53 8.81 -7.17
CA ASP A 168 6.93 10.10 -7.51
C ASP A 168 5.41 10.16 -7.18
N ASN A 169 4.85 9.07 -6.66
CA ASN A 169 3.47 8.98 -6.22
C ASN A 169 3.38 8.39 -4.82
N VAL A 170 2.28 8.71 -4.13
CA VAL A 170 1.94 8.15 -2.81
C VAL A 170 0.50 7.65 -2.80
N SER A 171 0.30 6.49 -2.20
CA SER A 171 -1.02 5.97 -1.85
C SER A 171 -1.18 5.86 -0.34
N ILE A 172 -2.40 6.12 0.11
CA ILE A 172 -2.83 5.99 1.49
C ILE A 172 -3.89 4.90 1.56
N ALA A 173 -3.78 3.98 2.49
CA ALA A 173 -4.77 2.93 2.71
C ALA A 173 -5.15 2.79 4.18
N LYS A 174 -6.35 2.25 4.42
CA LYS A 174 -6.84 1.88 5.74
C LYS A 174 -7.38 0.46 5.70
N ILE A 175 -6.85 -0.41 6.57
CA ILE A 175 -7.37 -1.75 6.79
C ILE A 175 -8.11 -1.77 8.14
N PRO A 176 -9.41 -2.10 8.18
CA PRO A 176 -10.16 -2.14 9.43
C PRO A 176 -9.65 -3.18 10.43
N ALA A 177 -9.77 -2.87 11.72
CA ALA A 177 -9.61 -3.85 12.79
C ALA A 177 -10.52 -5.07 12.58
N GLY A 178 -10.04 -6.26 12.97
CA GLY A 178 -10.71 -7.54 12.76
C GLY A 178 -10.50 -8.17 11.38
N THR A 179 -9.87 -7.47 10.43
CA THR A 179 -9.59 -8.02 9.10
C THR A 179 -8.67 -9.23 9.20
N LYS A 180 -9.14 -10.38 8.70
CA LYS A 180 -8.38 -11.65 8.67
C LYS A 180 -7.53 -11.69 7.41
N ILE A 181 -6.24 -11.45 7.58
CA ILE A 181 -5.26 -11.37 6.49
C ILE A 181 -3.89 -11.75 7.00
N LYS A 182 -3.15 -12.57 6.24
CA LYS A 182 -1.76 -12.89 6.54
C LYS A 182 -0.86 -11.75 6.08
N TYR A 183 -0.02 -11.26 7.00
CA TYR A 183 0.96 -10.23 6.71
C TYR A 183 2.21 -10.39 7.57
N ALA A 184 3.35 -9.94 7.06
CA ALA A 184 4.59 -9.81 7.81
C ALA A 184 4.83 -8.34 8.17
N ILE A 185 5.36 -8.09 9.36
CA ILE A 185 5.82 -6.77 9.81
C ILE A 185 7.23 -6.90 10.36
N GLY A 186 8.12 -6.01 9.93
CA GLY A 186 9.52 -6.02 10.33
C GLY A 186 10.27 -4.85 9.72
N THR A 187 11.59 -4.94 9.65
CA THR A 187 12.41 -3.91 9.01
C THR A 187 12.99 -4.38 7.68
N ALA A 188 13.08 -3.47 6.71
CA ALA A 188 13.67 -3.76 5.41
C ALA A 188 15.14 -4.16 5.56
N LYS A 189 15.55 -5.23 4.88
CA LYS A 189 16.94 -5.67 4.82
C LYS A 189 17.72 -4.80 3.84
N GLU A 190 18.99 -4.56 4.13
CA GLU A 190 19.91 -3.88 3.22
C GLU A 190 19.87 -4.52 1.82
N GLN A 191 19.87 -3.67 0.78
CA GLN A 191 19.98 -4.07 -0.62
C GLN A 191 21.25 -3.50 -1.22
N VAL A 192 22.08 -4.38 -1.77
CA VAL A 192 23.35 -4.01 -2.41
C VAL A 192 23.22 -4.25 -3.91
N GLY A 193 23.14 -3.17 -4.68
CA GLY A 193 23.18 -3.18 -6.13
C GLY A 193 24.59 -3.09 -6.68
N ALA A 194 24.71 -3.10 -8.02
CA ALA A 194 25.99 -3.01 -8.70
C ALA A 194 26.68 -1.62 -8.55
N ILE A 195 25.89 -0.57 -8.36
CA ILE A 195 26.36 0.84 -8.36
C ILE A 195 25.92 1.63 -7.12
N GLU A 196 25.05 1.06 -6.29
CA GLU A 196 24.54 1.71 -5.07
C GLU A 196 24.24 0.64 -4.01
N SER A 197 24.25 1.04 -2.74
CA SER A 197 23.68 0.25 -1.63
C SER A 197 22.62 1.09 -0.94
N ARG A 198 21.56 0.44 -0.47
CA ARG A 198 20.47 1.04 0.29
C ARG A 198 20.39 0.33 1.64
N PRO A 199 20.65 1.04 2.76
CA PRO A 199 20.90 0.41 4.06
C PRO A 199 19.69 -0.32 4.66
N GLY A 200 18.46 0.04 4.25
CA GLY A 200 17.24 -0.50 4.83
C GLY A 200 17.03 -0.03 6.28
N GLY A 201 16.41 -0.89 7.07
CA GLY A 201 16.14 -0.68 8.50
C GLY A 201 14.83 0.03 8.82
N GLY A 202 14.15 0.59 7.83
CA GLY A 202 12.82 1.17 8.02
C GLY A 202 11.73 0.11 8.16
N LEU A 203 10.64 0.49 8.85
CA LEU A 203 9.49 -0.38 9.08
C LEU A 203 8.78 -0.70 7.76
N GLN A 204 8.61 -1.98 7.47
CA GLN A 204 7.90 -2.47 6.29
C GLN A 204 6.86 -3.50 6.70
N ILE A 205 5.75 -3.52 5.96
CA ILE A 205 4.64 -4.45 6.09
C ILE A 205 4.43 -5.11 4.72
N LEU A 206 4.44 -6.44 4.69
CA LEU A 206 4.20 -7.25 3.51
C LEU A 206 2.86 -7.97 3.67
N PHE A 207 1.94 -7.82 2.73
CA PHE A 207 0.66 -8.54 2.73
C PHE A 207 0.65 -9.70 1.74
N GLU A 208 0.06 -10.82 2.15
CA GLU A 208 -0.16 -11.98 1.27
C GLU A 208 -1.24 -11.69 0.22
N LYS A 209 -2.24 -10.88 0.59
CA LYS A 209 -3.30 -10.40 -0.30
C LYS A 209 -3.58 -8.95 0.00
N PHE A 210 -4.09 -8.18 -0.95
CA PHE A 210 -4.47 -6.81 -0.69
C PHE A 210 -5.72 -6.44 -1.47
N ASP A 211 -6.76 -5.97 -0.78
CA ASP A 211 -7.96 -5.42 -1.41
C ASP A 211 -7.69 -3.96 -1.77
N ASP A 212 -7.71 -3.62 -3.06
CA ASP A 212 -7.49 -2.22 -3.47
C ASP A 212 -8.62 -1.27 -3.03
N GLY A 213 -9.77 -1.80 -2.60
CA GLY A 213 -10.82 -1.05 -1.91
C GLY A 213 -10.39 -0.48 -0.56
N TRP A 214 -9.25 -0.90 -0.01
CA TRP A 214 -8.64 -0.29 1.18
C TRP A 214 -7.87 1.00 0.87
N VAL A 215 -7.55 1.28 -0.39
CA VAL A 215 -6.87 2.52 -0.79
C VAL A 215 -7.86 3.68 -0.72
N LEU A 216 -7.51 4.69 0.08
CA LEU A 216 -8.33 5.88 0.32
C LEU A 216 -7.97 7.04 -0.61
N ASP A 217 -6.69 7.16 -0.96
CA ASP A 217 -6.17 8.26 -1.77
C ASP A 217 -4.91 7.80 -2.53
N THR A 218 -4.70 8.38 -3.71
CA THR A 218 -3.48 8.22 -4.52
C THR A 218 -3.21 9.52 -5.26
N ARG A 219 -1.98 10.02 -5.15
CA ARG A 219 -1.61 11.32 -5.70
C ARG A 219 -0.12 11.42 -6.03
N PRO A 220 0.26 12.29 -6.98
CA PRO A 220 1.66 12.59 -7.21
C PRO A 220 2.27 13.33 -6.01
N LEU A 221 3.57 13.12 -5.80
CA LEU A 221 4.37 13.94 -4.90
C LEU A 221 4.64 15.31 -5.55
N PRO A 222 4.67 16.39 -4.75
CA PRO A 222 4.93 17.75 -5.24
C PRO A 222 6.37 17.98 -5.67
#